data_AF-A0A960E1V4-F1
#
_entry.id   AF-A0A960E1V4-F1
#
_cell.length_a   1.000
_cell.length_b   1.000
_cell.length_c   1.000
_cell.angle_alpha   90.00
_cell.angle_beta   90.00
_cell.angle_gamma   90.00
#
_symmetry.space_group_name_H-M   'P 1'
#
loop_
_entity.id
_entity.type
_entity.pdbx_description
1 polymer ?
#
loop_
_entity_poly.entity_id
_entity_poly.type
_entity_poly.pdbx_seq_one_letter_code
_entity_poly.pdbx_strand_id
1 'polypeptide(L)'
;MRIRAVLPAAAATAAVLAASVAWAAPVGIADDRLDAVDGPMAEVLIRPEDFWIDPEAALVDVDAAIASVDGARARALVESMDFPRTAQGPAAGRDDAVAIVTQALVDAGLVPWEEPVERRGVIAPNVVAEVPGTRCPDRVLVVGAHWDSAHPDGEGADDNATG
;
A
#
# COMPACT_ATOMS: atom_id res chain seq x y z
N MET A 1 -26.44 7.60 -68.59
CA MET A 1 -25.90 6.33 -68.05
C MET A 1 -24.38 6.38 -68.17
N ARG A 2 -23.69 6.86 -67.12
CA ARG A 2 -22.22 6.79 -66.98
C ARG A 2 -21.93 6.44 -65.53
N ILE A 3 -21.08 5.42 -65.40
CA ILE A 3 -20.82 4.59 -64.23
C ILE A 3 -19.80 5.29 -63.31
N ARG A 4 -20.01 5.19 -61.99
CA ARG A 4 -19.10 5.66 -60.93
C ARG A 4 -17.78 4.88 -60.97
N ALA A 5 -16.67 5.55 -60.67
CA ALA A 5 -15.49 4.91 -60.09
C ALA A 5 -15.19 5.58 -58.74
N VAL A 6 -15.40 4.83 -57.67
CA VAL A 6 -15.01 5.16 -56.29
C VAL A 6 -13.61 4.57 -56.10
N LEU A 7 -12.64 5.41 -55.75
CA LEU A 7 -11.32 4.99 -55.28
C LEU A 7 -11.43 4.61 -53.79
N PRO A 8 -10.87 3.46 -53.34
CA PRO A 8 -10.67 3.22 -51.92
C PRO A 8 -9.34 3.84 -51.47
N ALA A 9 -9.39 4.58 -50.36
CA ALA A 9 -8.19 4.98 -49.62
C ALA A 9 -7.66 3.75 -48.86
N ALA A 10 -6.42 3.35 -49.16
CA ALA A 10 -5.71 2.33 -48.40
C ALA A 10 -5.18 2.95 -47.09
N ALA A 11 -5.70 2.50 -45.95
CA ALA A 11 -5.13 2.79 -44.65
C ALA A 11 -3.95 1.82 -44.40
N ALA A 12 -2.74 2.36 -44.29
CA ALA A 12 -1.57 1.60 -43.88
C ALA A 12 -1.49 1.60 -42.34
N THR A 13 -1.87 0.50 -41.71
CA THR A 13 -1.65 0.26 -40.29
C THR A 13 -0.23 -0.26 -40.10
N ALA A 14 0.68 0.59 -39.61
CA ALA A 14 2.00 0.16 -39.17
C ALA A 14 1.88 -0.46 -37.76
N ALA A 15 2.01 -1.78 -37.67
CA ALA A 15 2.15 -2.47 -36.40
C ALA A 15 3.58 -2.29 -35.88
N VAL A 16 3.74 -1.57 -34.77
CA VAL A 16 4.99 -1.53 -34.01
C VAL A 16 5.02 -2.77 -33.11
N LEU A 17 5.81 -3.77 -33.50
CA LEU A 17 6.17 -4.89 -32.63
C LEU A 17 7.30 -4.42 -31.71
N ALA A 18 6.94 -4.03 -30.48
CA ALA A 18 7.91 -3.90 -29.41
C ALA A 18 8.30 -5.30 -28.93
N ALA A 19 9.54 -5.71 -29.23
CA ALA A 19 10.13 -6.89 -28.63
C ALA A 19 10.47 -6.58 -27.17
N SER A 20 9.60 -6.95 -26.24
CA SER A 20 9.92 -7.00 -24.82
C SER A 20 10.90 -8.15 -24.60
N VAL A 21 12.18 -7.80 -24.42
CA VAL A 21 13.18 -8.73 -23.90
C VAL A 21 12.83 -8.96 -22.43
N ALA A 22 12.15 -10.06 -22.14
CA ALA A 22 11.98 -10.52 -20.77
C ALA A 22 13.36 -10.91 -20.24
N TRP A 23 13.94 -10.06 -19.40
CA TRP A 23 14.95 -10.52 -18.46
C TRP A 23 14.22 -11.42 -17.47
N ALA A 24 14.41 -12.73 -17.62
CA ALA A 24 14.01 -13.66 -16.56
C ALA A 24 14.86 -13.31 -15.34
N ALA A 25 14.22 -12.78 -14.29
CA ALA A 25 14.84 -12.70 -12.97
C ALA A 25 15.32 -14.12 -12.60
N PRO A 26 16.55 -14.27 -12.06
CA PRO A 26 17.04 -15.58 -11.68
C PRO A 26 16.07 -16.20 -10.66
N VAL A 27 15.55 -17.38 -11.03
CA VAL A 27 14.73 -18.20 -10.16
C VAL A 27 15.63 -18.79 -9.07
N GLY A 28 15.34 -18.48 -7.81
CA GLY A 28 15.78 -19.22 -6.64
C GLY A 28 16.99 -18.65 -5.90
N ILE A 29 16.73 -17.81 -4.89
CA ILE A 29 17.57 -17.63 -3.70
C ILE A 29 16.60 -17.37 -2.55
N ALA A 30 16.42 -18.34 -1.64
CA ALA A 30 16.02 -18.00 -0.28
C ALA A 30 17.03 -16.96 0.22
N ASP A 31 16.57 -15.79 0.64
CA ASP A 31 17.38 -14.58 0.73
C ASP A 31 18.65 -14.72 1.62
N ASP A 32 19.77 -15.17 1.03
CA ASP A 32 21.08 -15.33 1.67
C ASP A 32 21.59 -13.99 2.29
N ARG A 33 20.97 -12.84 1.98
CA ARG A 33 21.30 -11.56 2.62
C ARG A 33 21.03 -11.57 4.12
N LEU A 34 20.09 -12.39 4.60
CA LEU A 34 19.84 -12.56 6.03
C LEU A 34 20.99 -13.27 6.74
N ASP A 35 21.71 -14.16 6.05
CA ASP A 35 22.90 -14.83 6.58
C ASP A 35 24.12 -13.90 6.65
N ALA A 36 24.08 -12.75 5.97
CA ALA A 36 25.11 -11.72 6.03
C ALA A 36 24.92 -10.71 7.18
N VAL A 37 23.81 -10.79 7.94
CA VAL A 37 23.59 -9.95 9.13
C VAL A 37 24.44 -10.48 10.28
N ASP A 38 25.36 -9.66 10.78
CA ASP A 38 26.26 -10.00 11.87
C ASP A 38 26.11 -9.06 13.09
N GLY A 39 26.89 -9.34 14.15
CA GLY A 39 26.90 -8.54 15.37
C GLY A 39 25.59 -8.63 16.18
N PRO A 40 25.33 -7.66 17.07
CA PRO A 40 24.18 -7.68 17.99
C PRO A 40 22.81 -7.73 17.29
N MET A 41 22.74 -7.31 16.02
CA MET A 41 21.52 -7.37 15.21
C MET A 41 21.15 -8.78 14.79
N ALA A 42 22.13 -9.68 14.64
CA ALA A 42 21.89 -11.07 14.29
C ALA A 42 21.08 -11.82 15.38
N GLU A 43 21.21 -11.40 16.65
CA GLU A 43 20.49 -12.01 17.78
C GLU A 43 18.99 -11.69 17.81
N VAL A 44 18.58 -10.61 17.14
CA VAL A 44 17.19 -10.17 17.07
C VAL A 44 16.60 -10.31 15.66
N LEU A 45 17.36 -10.90 14.74
CA LEU A 45 16.89 -11.15 13.39
C LEU A 45 15.84 -12.25 13.42
N ILE A 46 14.61 -11.91 13.03
CA ILE A 46 13.53 -12.88 12.88
C ILE A 46 13.47 -13.29 11.41
N ARG A 47 13.55 -14.59 11.14
CA ARG A 47 13.53 -15.12 9.79
C ARG A 47 12.09 -15.42 9.34
N PRO A 48 11.79 -15.39 8.03
CA PRO A 48 10.46 -15.74 7.52
C PRO A 48 9.98 -17.13 7.99
N GLU A 49 10.89 -18.10 8.07
CA GLU A 49 10.60 -19.45 8.55
C GLU A 49 10.15 -19.49 10.02
N ASP A 50 10.57 -18.53 10.85
CA ASP A 50 10.12 -18.40 12.25
C ASP A 50 8.62 -18.02 12.34
N PHE A 51 8.07 -17.48 11.26
CA PHE A 51 6.64 -17.21 11.08
C PHE A 51 5.94 -18.24 10.19
N TRP A 52 6.58 -19.37 9.90
CA TRP A 52 6.10 -20.39 8.95
C TRP A 52 5.80 -19.80 7.57
N ILE A 53 6.51 -18.74 7.17
CA ILE A 53 6.49 -18.20 5.83
C ILE A 53 7.53 -18.97 5.04
N ASP A 54 7.11 -19.61 3.96
CA ASP A 54 8.04 -20.22 3.00
C ASP A 54 8.70 -19.10 2.18
N PRO A 55 10.00 -18.81 2.39
CA PRO A 55 10.67 -17.73 1.70
C PRO A 55 10.74 -17.98 0.19
N GLU A 56 10.82 -19.23 -0.27
CA GLU A 56 10.86 -19.57 -1.69
C GLU A 56 9.50 -19.32 -2.36
N ALA A 57 8.41 -19.48 -1.60
CA ALA A 57 7.06 -19.22 -2.08
C ALA A 57 6.58 -17.77 -1.80
N ALA A 58 7.36 -16.96 -1.09
CA ALA A 58 7.05 -15.57 -0.73
C ALA A 58 7.84 -14.54 -1.55
N LEU A 59 8.64 -14.97 -2.54
CA LEU A 59 9.45 -14.09 -3.38
C LEU A 59 8.57 -13.26 -4.32
N VAL A 60 8.03 -12.17 -3.78
CA VAL A 60 7.74 -10.98 -4.57
C VAL A 60 9.09 -10.45 -5.06
N ASP A 61 9.16 -9.97 -6.29
CA ASP A 61 10.31 -9.20 -6.75
C ASP A 61 10.40 -7.93 -5.89
N VAL A 62 11.24 -7.98 -4.86
CA VAL A 62 11.38 -6.91 -3.85
C VAL A 62 11.87 -5.63 -4.50
N ASP A 63 12.79 -5.73 -5.46
CA ASP A 63 13.32 -4.55 -6.16
C ASP A 63 12.24 -3.90 -7.01
N ALA A 64 11.43 -4.69 -7.73
CA ALA A 64 10.28 -4.17 -8.45
C ALA A 64 9.22 -3.57 -7.50
N ALA A 65 8.99 -4.19 -6.33
CA ALA A 65 8.07 -3.67 -5.33
C ALA A 65 8.53 -2.33 -4.77
N ILE A 66 9.81 -2.21 -4.39
CA ILE A 66 10.42 -0.94 -3.95
C ILE A 66 10.37 0.10 -5.07
N ALA A 67 10.68 -0.28 -6.31
CA ALA A 67 10.61 0.62 -7.46
C ALA A 67 9.18 1.11 -7.78
N SER A 68 8.16 0.38 -7.33
CA SER A 68 6.75 0.77 -7.48
C SER A 68 6.27 1.75 -6.41
N VAL A 69 7.07 2.02 -5.36
CA VAL A 69 6.72 2.96 -4.30
C VAL A 69 6.72 4.39 -4.84
N ASP A 70 5.55 5.02 -4.80
CA ASP A 70 5.40 6.44 -5.12
C ASP A 70 5.61 7.30 -3.87
N GLY A 71 6.85 7.75 -3.68
CA GLY A 71 7.20 8.61 -2.55
C GLY A 71 6.53 10.00 -2.58
N ALA A 72 6.17 10.51 -3.76
CA ALA A 72 5.46 11.79 -3.87
C ALA A 72 4.01 11.63 -3.40
N ARG A 73 3.35 10.54 -3.79
CA ARG A 73 2.01 10.19 -3.27
C ARG A 73 2.03 9.96 -1.76
N ALA A 74 3.03 9.22 -1.25
CA ALA A 74 3.16 9.00 0.19
C ALA A 74 3.31 10.32 0.96
N ARG A 75 4.20 11.21 0.49
CA ARG A 75 4.39 12.53 1.09
C ARG A 75 3.11 13.38 1.04
N ALA A 76 2.41 13.40 -0.09
CA ALA A 76 1.17 14.17 -0.22
C ALA A 76 0.08 13.67 0.75
N LEU A 77 0.01 12.36 1.01
CA LEU A 77 -0.90 11.80 2.01
C LEU A 77 -0.54 12.26 3.42
N VAL A 78 0.74 12.23 3.80
CA VAL A 78 1.20 12.75 5.10
C VAL A 78 0.88 14.24 5.25
N GLU A 79 1.15 15.04 4.22
CA GLU A 79 0.84 16.48 4.21
C GLU A 79 -0.66 16.75 4.29
N SER A 80 -1.50 15.87 3.73
CA SER A 80 -2.96 16.00 3.87
C SER A 80 -3.45 15.80 5.29
N MET A 81 -2.66 15.13 6.13
CA MET A 81 -2.93 14.88 7.55
C MET A 81 -2.31 15.95 8.47
N ASP A 82 -1.77 17.05 7.92
CA ASP A 82 -1.15 18.14 8.70
C ASP A 82 -2.20 19.03 9.39
N PHE A 83 -2.94 18.44 10.33
CA PHE A 83 -3.91 19.14 11.16
C PHE A 83 -4.21 18.37 12.46
N PRO A 84 -4.68 19.05 13.53
CA PRO A 84 -5.02 18.41 14.79
C PRO A 84 -6.25 17.49 14.70
N ARG A 85 -6.13 16.28 15.25
CA ARG A 85 -7.16 15.23 15.20
C ARG A 85 -7.17 14.42 16.49
N THR A 86 -7.18 15.12 17.62
CA THR A 86 -7.14 14.52 18.95
C THR A 86 -8.47 13.87 19.33
N ALA A 87 -8.40 12.89 20.23
CA ALA A 87 -9.58 12.19 20.76
C ALA A 87 -10.58 13.11 21.49
N GLN A 88 -10.09 14.14 22.20
CA GLN A 88 -10.94 15.10 22.94
C GLN A 88 -11.20 16.40 22.17
N GLY A 89 -10.60 16.57 21.00
CA GLY A 89 -10.80 17.72 20.14
C GLY A 89 -12.13 17.70 19.38
N PRO A 90 -12.34 18.68 18.50
CA PRO A 90 -13.52 18.74 17.62
C PRO A 90 -13.68 17.44 16.83
N ALA A 91 -14.91 16.94 16.73
CA ALA A 91 -15.22 15.74 15.94
C ALA A 91 -14.81 15.88 14.47
N ALA A 92 -14.95 17.09 13.91
CA ALA A 92 -14.59 17.39 12.52
C ALA A 92 -13.15 16.97 12.16
N GLY A 93 -12.16 17.15 13.04
CA GLY A 93 -10.79 16.70 12.74
C GLY A 93 -10.67 15.18 12.65
N ARG A 94 -11.47 14.43 13.42
CA ARG A 94 -11.51 12.96 13.27
C ARG A 94 -12.28 12.56 12.02
N ASP A 95 -13.37 13.26 11.71
CA ASP A 95 -14.17 13.01 10.51
C ASP A 95 -13.37 13.27 9.22
N ASP A 96 -12.58 14.35 9.19
CA ASP A 96 -11.69 14.68 8.07
C ASP A 96 -10.60 13.61 7.90
N ALA A 97 -10.00 13.13 9.00
CA ALA A 97 -9.02 12.05 8.97
C ALA A 97 -9.62 10.73 8.43
N VAL A 98 -10.83 10.37 8.87
CA VAL A 98 -11.57 9.21 8.35
C VAL A 98 -11.80 9.34 6.85
N ALA A 99 -12.21 10.52 6.37
CA ALA A 99 -12.43 10.75 4.95
C ALA A 99 -11.15 10.59 4.13
N ILE A 100 -10.03 11.15 4.61
CA ILE A 100 -8.72 11.04 3.95
C ILE A 100 -8.30 9.57 3.84
N VAL A 101 -8.33 8.82 4.95
CA VAL A 101 -7.82 7.44 4.92
C VAL A 101 -8.76 6.50 4.19
N THR A 102 -10.08 6.69 4.30
CA THR A 102 -11.06 5.97 3.50
C THR A 102 -10.79 6.17 2.01
N GLN A 103 -10.57 7.41 1.58
CA GLN A 103 -10.29 7.70 0.17
C GLN A 103 -8.95 7.11 -0.28
N ALA A 104 -7.90 7.17 0.54
CA ALA A 104 -6.61 6.56 0.23
C ALA A 104 -6.71 5.04 0.02
N LEU A 105 -7.51 4.35 0.84
CA LEU A 105 -7.78 2.91 0.69
C LEU A 105 -8.59 2.62 -0.59
N VAL A 106 -9.60 3.44 -0.89
CA VAL A 106 -10.37 3.34 -2.15
C VAL A 106 -9.48 3.55 -3.37
N ASP A 107 -8.60 4.55 -3.36
CA ASP A 107 -7.66 4.84 -4.44
C ASP A 107 -6.65 3.71 -4.64
N ALA A 108 -6.34 2.96 -3.58
CA ALA A 108 -5.57 1.72 -3.63
C ALA A 108 -6.37 0.50 -4.15
N GLY A 109 -7.66 0.67 -4.47
CA GLY A 109 -8.54 -0.38 -4.97
C GLY A 109 -9.14 -1.27 -3.88
N LEU A 110 -9.13 -0.83 -2.63
CA LEU A 110 -9.68 -1.57 -1.50
C LEU A 110 -11.13 -1.15 -1.20
N VAL A 111 -11.81 -1.97 -0.37
CA VAL A 111 -13.16 -1.69 0.12
C VAL A 111 -13.09 -1.45 1.62
N PRO A 112 -12.94 -0.18 2.06
CA PRO A 112 -12.88 0.14 3.47
C PRO A 112 -14.25 0.08 4.16
N TRP A 113 -14.25 -0.18 5.47
CA TRP A 113 -15.40 0.01 6.35
C TRP A 113 -14.96 0.62 7.69
N GLU A 114 -15.88 1.29 8.37
CA GLU A 114 -15.64 1.81 9.71
C GLU A 114 -15.92 0.75 10.78
N GLU A 115 -15.02 0.64 11.75
CA GLU A 115 -15.16 -0.20 12.94
C GLU A 115 -14.97 0.65 14.21
N PRO A 116 -15.99 1.45 14.58
CA PRO A 116 -15.86 2.40 15.67
C PRO A 116 -15.73 1.69 17.02
N VAL A 117 -14.82 2.18 17.86
CA VAL A 117 -14.60 1.67 19.23
C VAL A 117 -14.87 2.78 20.24
N GLU A 118 -15.77 2.53 21.19
CA GLU A 118 -16.02 3.46 22.28
C GLU A 118 -15.10 3.15 23.48
N ARG A 119 -14.40 4.16 23.97
CA ARG A 119 -13.62 4.06 25.21
C ARG A 119 -13.74 5.35 26.01
N ARG A 120 -14.17 5.23 27.27
CA ARG A 120 -14.32 6.36 28.21
C ARG A 120 -15.19 7.50 27.64
N GLY A 121 -16.25 7.16 26.90
CA GLY A 121 -17.18 8.12 26.30
C GLY A 121 -16.64 8.84 25.06
N VAL A 122 -15.50 8.40 24.51
CA VAL A 122 -14.98 8.85 23.21
C VAL A 122 -15.11 7.72 22.20
N ILE A 123 -15.67 8.03 21.03
CA ILE A 123 -15.73 7.11 19.89
C ILE A 123 -14.48 7.33 19.04
N ALA A 124 -13.63 6.31 18.96
CA ALA A 124 -12.51 6.24 18.03
C ALA A 124 -13.01 5.61 16.72
N PRO A 125 -13.04 6.35 15.61
CA PRO A 125 -13.53 5.82 14.34
C PRO A 125 -12.38 5.11 13.62
N ASN A 126 -12.24 3.78 13.79
CA ASN A 126 -11.25 3.04 13.02
C ASN A 126 -11.78 2.80 11.59
N VAL A 127 -10.90 2.80 10.59
CA VAL A 127 -11.23 2.31 9.23
C VAL A 127 -10.36 1.09 8.97
N VAL A 128 -11.01 0.04 8.46
CA VAL A 128 -10.39 -1.24 8.16
C VAL A 128 -10.61 -1.53 6.68
N ALA A 129 -9.63 -2.16 6.04
CA ALA A 129 -9.77 -2.74 4.73
C ALA A 129 -9.04 -4.09 4.69
N GLU A 130 -9.55 -5.02 3.89
CA GLU A 130 -9.00 -6.37 3.77
C GLU A 130 -8.57 -6.67 2.33
N VAL A 131 -7.44 -7.36 2.21
CA VAL A 131 -6.99 -7.99 0.97
C VAL A 131 -7.06 -9.51 1.16
N PRO A 132 -7.98 -10.21 0.49
CA PRO A 132 -8.07 -11.66 0.60
C PRO A 132 -6.78 -12.35 0.18
N GLY A 133 -6.21 -13.16 1.07
CA GLY A 133 -5.09 -14.03 0.74
C GLY A 133 -5.50 -15.14 -0.23
N THR A 134 -4.56 -15.61 -1.04
CA THR A 134 -4.83 -16.66 -2.05
C THR A 134 -4.40 -18.06 -1.63
N ARG A 135 -3.60 -18.21 -0.57
CA ARG A 135 -2.95 -19.49 -0.21
C ARG A 135 -3.10 -19.93 1.24
N CYS A 136 -3.23 -19.00 2.18
CA CYS A 136 -3.26 -19.29 3.62
C CYS A 136 -4.56 -18.76 4.24
N PRO A 137 -5.72 -19.39 4.00
CA PRO A 137 -7.02 -18.88 4.43
C PRO A 137 -7.22 -18.87 5.95
N ASP A 138 -6.37 -19.57 6.69
CA ASP A 138 -6.36 -19.65 8.16
C ASP A 138 -5.46 -18.60 8.82
N ARG A 139 -4.88 -17.68 8.04
CA ARG A 139 -3.92 -16.68 8.52
C ARG A 139 -4.30 -15.29 8.04
N VAL A 140 -4.11 -14.32 8.93
CA VAL A 140 -4.32 -12.90 8.65
C VAL A 140 -3.04 -12.15 9.02
N LEU A 141 -2.57 -11.29 8.12
CA LEU A 141 -1.53 -10.32 8.41
C LEU A 141 -2.22 -8.98 8.65
N VAL A 142 -1.96 -8.38 9.81
CA VAL A 142 -2.52 -7.08 10.18
C VAL A 142 -1.40 -6.05 10.12
N VAL A 143 -1.57 -5.05 9.27
CA VAL A 143 -0.77 -3.82 9.27
C VAL A 143 -1.65 -2.72 9.83
N GLY A 144 -1.17 -2.03 10.86
CA GLY A 144 -1.94 -1.00 11.53
C GLY A 144 -1.10 0.22 11.85
N ALA A 145 -1.74 1.38 11.75
CA ALA A 145 -1.26 2.69 12.16
C ALA A 145 -2.39 3.37 12.94
N HIS A 146 -2.05 4.29 13.85
CA HIS A 146 -3.05 5.20 14.41
C HIS A 146 -2.93 6.54 13.69
N TRP A 147 -4.06 7.19 13.46
CA TRP A 147 -4.07 8.51 12.84
C TRP A 147 -4.58 9.59 13.78
N ASP A 148 -4.91 9.31 15.03
CA ASP A 148 -5.23 10.39 15.96
C ASP A 148 -3.94 11.12 16.35
N SER A 149 -4.06 12.40 16.72
CA SER A 149 -2.95 13.16 17.27
C SER A 149 -3.03 13.23 18.80
N ALA A 150 -1.89 13.18 19.48
CA ALA A 150 -1.85 13.26 20.94
C ALA A 150 -2.12 14.68 21.47
N HIS A 151 -1.81 15.71 20.69
CA HIS A 151 -1.81 17.11 21.12
C HIS A 151 -2.70 18.00 20.25
N PRO A 152 -3.40 18.98 20.84
CA PRO A 152 -4.27 19.89 20.08
C PRO A 152 -3.50 20.88 19.21
N ASP A 153 -2.24 21.14 19.54
CA ASP A 153 -1.35 22.05 18.81
C ASP A 153 -0.35 21.27 17.92
N GLY A 154 -0.50 19.95 17.82
CA GLY A 154 0.41 19.08 17.09
C GLY A 154 -0.32 18.13 16.15
N GLU A 155 0.21 18.02 14.94
CA GLU A 155 -0.24 17.19 13.84
C GLU A 155 0.24 15.73 13.95
N GLY A 156 1.21 15.46 14.82
CA GLY A 156 1.73 14.10 15.03
C GLY A 156 2.39 13.51 13.77
N ALA A 157 3.18 14.29 13.04
CA ALA A 157 3.81 13.86 11.79
C ALA A 157 4.59 12.53 11.94
N ASP A 158 5.53 12.48 12.88
CA ASP A 158 6.29 11.27 13.23
C ASP A 158 5.58 10.41 14.29
N ASP A 159 4.55 10.95 14.95
CA ASP A 159 3.62 10.22 15.81
C ASP A 159 2.46 9.67 14.96
N ASN A 160 2.85 8.94 13.91
CA ASN A 160 2.01 8.07 13.09
C ASN A 160 1.08 8.72 12.05
N ALA A 161 1.27 10.00 11.71
CA ALA A 161 0.78 10.49 10.41
C ALA A 161 1.55 9.86 9.23
N THR A 162 2.77 9.39 9.48
CA THR A 162 3.69 8.76 8.52
C THR A 162 3.50 7.25 8.37
N GLY A 163 2.79 6.58 9.29
CA GLY A 163 2.50 5.15 9.22
C GLY A 163 1.24 4.85 8.41
#